data_AF-A0ABD0MYM0-F1
#
_entry.id   AF-A0ABD0MYM0-F1
#
_cell.length_a   1.000
_cell.length_b   1.000
_cell.length_c   1.000
_cell.angle_alpha   90.00
_cell.angle_beta   90.00
_cell.angle_gamma   90.00
#
_symmetry.space_group_name_H-M   'P 1'
#
loop_
_entity.id
_entity.type
_entity.pdbx_description
1 polymer ?
#
loop_
_entity_poly.entity_id
_entity_poly.type
_entity_poly.pdbx_seq_one_letter_code
_entity_poly.pdbx_strand_id
1 'polypeptide(L)' 'IVIGAIIENSPAERDGRLRPGDELVSVDRMPVAGRPHRYVIDLMHAAARNGQVTLTVRRRVLPQQ' A
#
# COMPACT_ATOMS: atom_id res chain seq x y z
N ILE A 1 7.77 -4.66 1.28
CA ILE A 1 7.33 -3.97 0.05
C ILE A 1 7.11 -2.51 0.43
N VAL A 2 7.66 -1.58 -0.34
CA VAL A 2 7.65 -0.14 -0.01
C VAL A 2 6.91 0.61 -1.11
N ILE A 3 6.13 1.61 -0.71
CA ILE A 3 5.49 2.53 -1.66
C ILE A 3 6.58 3.44 -2.24
N GLY A 4 6.86 3.28 -3.53
CA GLY A 4 7.90 4.07 -4.21
C GLY A 4 7.42 5.47 -4.62
N ALA A 5 6.17 5.57 -5.06
CA ALA A 5 5.57 6.83 -5.52
C ALA A 5 4.06 6.80 -5.33
N ILE A 6 3.46 7.99 -5.30
CA ILE A 6 2.03 8.20 -5.44
C ILE A 6 1.80 8.80 -6.83
N ILE A 7 0.86 8.22 -7.58
CA ILE A 7 0.57 8.64 -8.95
C ILE A 7 -0.43 9.79 -8.94
N GLU A 8 -0.17 10.81 -9.76
CA GLU A 8 -1.04 11.97 -9.92
C GLU A 8 -2.45 11.54 -10.37
N ASN A 9 -3.48 12.19 -9.83
CA ASN A 9 -4.90 11.91 -10.05
C ASN A 9 -5.36 10.49 -9.67
N SER A 10 -4.51 9.70 -9.01
CA SER A 10 -4.88 8.35 -8.57
C SER A 10 -5.81 8.36 -7.34
N PRO A 11 -6.55 7.26 -7.09
CA PRO A 11 -7.33 7.12 -5.85
C PRO A 11 -6.48 7.29 -4.59
N ALA A 12 -5.21 6.84 -4.61
CA ALA A 12 -4.30 6.96 -3.47
C ALA A 12 -3.88 8.41 -3.21
N GLU A 13 -3.68 9.21 -4.25
CA GLU A 13 -3.40 10.65 -4.10
C GLU A 13 -4.62 11.40 -3.54
N ARG A 14 -5.80 11.13 -4.10
CA ARG A 14 -7.06 11.77 -3.65
C ARG A 14 -7.40 11.43 -2.20
N ASP A 15 -7.06 10.23 -1.75
CA ASP A 15 -7.19 9.82 -0.34
C ASP A 15 -6.17 10.53 0.56
N GLY A 16 -4.97 10.84 0.06
CA GLY A 16 -3.97 11.72 0.69
C GLY A 16 -3.26 11.14 1.92
N ARG A 17 -3.64 9.95 2.40
CA ARG A 17 -3.03 9.35 3.61
C ARG A 17 -1.74 8.60 3.30
N LEU A 18 -1.64 7.96 2.14
CA LEU A 18 -0.50 7.15 1.72
C LEU A 18 0.66 8.05 1.28
N ARG A 19 1.90 7.68 1.60
CA ARG A 19 3.10 8.44 1.24
C ARG A 19 4.19 7.55 0.66
N PRO A 20 5.05 8.07 -0.22
CA PRO A 20 6.29 7.40 -0.57
C PRO A 20 7.11 7.08 0.68
N GLY A 21 7.68 5.88 0.74
CA GLY A 21 8.39 5.36 1.90
C GLY A 21 7.53 4.62 2.92
N ASP A 22 6.19 4.67 2.81
CA ASP A 22 5.33 3.80 3.62
C ASP A 22 5.59 2.33 3.28
N GLU A 23 5.64 1.48 4.30
CA GLU A 23 5.85 0.04 4.14
C GLU A 23 4.52 -0.71 4.20
N LEU A 24 4.24 -1.52 3.19
CA LEU A 24 3.02 -2.30 3.13
C LEU A 24 3.05 -3.47 4.13
N VAL A 25 2.05 -3.52 5.01
CA VAL A 25 1.86 -4.56 6.03
C VAL A 25 0.80 -5.58 5.59
N SER A 26 -0.34 -5.10 5.06
CA SER A 26 -1.41 -5.97 4.56
C SER A 26 -2.20 -5.33 3.41
N VAL A 27 -2.80 -6.19 2.57
CA VAL A 27 -3.79 -5.83 1.53
C VAL A 27 -5.07 -6.59 1.83
N ASP A 28 -6.20 -5.89 2.00
CA ASP A 28 -7.50 -6.45 2.37
C ASP A 28 -7.41 -7.42 3.57
N ARG A 29 -6.66 -7.01 4.59
CA ARG A 29 -6.36 -7.77 5.83
C ARG A 29 -5.47 -9.00 5.64
N MET A 30 -4.97 -9.26 4.43
CA MET A 30 -4.01 -10.34 4.18
C MET A 30 -2.57 -9.84 4.36
N PRO A 31 -1.80 -10.40 5.31
CA PRO A 31 -0.43 -9.96 5.57
C PRO A 31 0.51 -10.30 4.41
N VAL A 32 1.44 -9.39 4.11
CA VAL A 32 2.37 -9.52 2.97
C VAL A 32 3.82 -9.79 3.37
N ALA A 33 4.13 -9.77 4.67
CA ALA A 33 5.48 -10.06 5.16
C ALA A 33 5.94 -11.48 4.77
N GLY A 34 7.17 -11.60 4.26
CA GLY A 34 7.74 -12.88 3.81
C GLY A 34 7.11 -13.45 2.53
N ARG A 35 6.13 -12.78 1.92
CA ARG A 35 5.50 -13.21 0.68
C ARG A 35 6.26 -12.66 -0.54
N PRO A 36 6.26 -13.38 -1.67
CA PRO A 36 6.88 -12.88 -2.88
C PRO A 36 6.09 -11.68 -3.43
N HIS A 37 6.75 -10.79 -4.18
CA HIS A 37 6.12 -9.60 -4.75
C HIS A 37 4.84 -9.92 -5.55
N ARG A 38 4.85 -11.00 -6.35
CA ARG A 38 3.68 -11.48 -7.11
C ARG A 38 2.42 -11.66 -6.27
N TYR A 39 2.56 -12.12 -5.02
CA TYR A 39 1.42 -12.32 -4.14
C TYR A 39 0.68 -11.00 -3.87
N VAL A 40 1.41 -9.90 -3.70
CA VAL A 40 0.80 -8.58 -3.50
C VAL A 40 0.13 -8.07 -4.77
N ILE A 41 0.72 -8.34 -5.94
CA ILE A 41 0.11 -8.00 -7.23
C ILE A 41 -1.22 -8.75 -7.41
N ASP A 42 -1.26 -10.04 -7.08
CA ASP A 42 -2.47 -10.86 -7.15
C ASP A 42 -3.58 -10.31 -6.23
N LEU A 43 -3.22 -9.90 -5.00
CA LEU A 43 -4.16 -9.28 -4.06
C LEU A 43 -4.70 -7.94 -4.57
N MET A 44 -3.83 -7.08 -5.12
CA MET A 44 -4.24 -5.80 -5.68
C MET A 44 -5.17 -5.97 -6.89
N HIS A 45 -4.89 -6.94 -7.77
CA HIS A 45 -5.80 -7.26 -8.88
C HIS A 45 -7.15 -7.79 -8.39
N ALA A 46 -7.16 -8.63 -7.36
CA ALA A 46 -8.40 -9.12 -6.76
C ALA A 46 -9.23 -7.97 -6.15
N ALA A 47 -8.57 -7.03 -5.45
CA ALA A 47 -9.20 -5.85 -4.89
C ALA A 47 -9.75 -4.90 -5.97
N ALA A 48 -9.01 -4.72 -7.08
CA ALA A 48 -9.45 -3.90 -8.21
C ALA A 48 -10.78 -4.39 -8.81
N ARG A 49 -11.01 -5.72 -8.83
CA ARG A 49 -12.31 -6.29 -9.26
C ARG A 49 -13.47 -5.90 -8.35
N ASN A 50 -13.19 -5.59 -7.08
CA ASN A 50 -14.18 -5.12 -6.11
C ASN A 50 -14.28 -3.58 -6.07
N GLY A 51 -13.46 -2.86 -6.85
CA GLY A 51 -13.47 -1.40 -6.94
C GLY A 51 -12.87 -0.66 -5.73
N GLN A 52 -12.37 -1.38 -4.73
CA GLN A 52 -11.78 -0.79 -3.53
C GLN A 52 -10.69 -1.70 -2.94
N VAL A 53 -9.77 -1.12 -2.18
CA VAL A 53 -8.72 -1.85 -1.47
C VAL A 53 -8.48 -1.22 -0.10
N THR A 54 -8.29 -2.06 0.92
CA THR A 54 -7.84 -1.63 2.25
C THR A 54 -6.37 -1.96 2.42
N LEU A 55 -5.55 -0.93 2.68
CA LEU A 55 -4.12 -1.11 2.93
C LEU A 55 -3.82 -0.83 4.39
N THR A 56 -3.10 -1.74 5.03
CA THR A 56 -2.40 -1.43 6.29
C THR A 56 -0.95 -1.12 5.95
N VAL A 57 -0.47 0.04 6.38
CA VAL A 57 0.92 0.45 6.16
C VAL A 57 1.58 0.86 7.47
N ARG A 58 2.90 0.77 7.48
CA ARG A 58 3.77 1.26 8.55
C ARG A 58 4.54 2.46 8.03
N ARG A 59 4.42 3.59 8.73
CA ARG A 59 5.25 4.78 8.49
C ARG A 59 6.29 4.90 9.59
N ARG A 60 7.56 4.90 9.24
CA ARG A 60 8.63 5.23 10.19
C ARG A 60 8.73 6.76 10.27
N VAL A 61 8.15 7.34 11.31
CA VAL A 61 8.34 8.75 11.62
C VAL A 61 9.72 8.89 12.24
N LEU A 62 10.69 9.38 11.48
CA LEU A 62 11.94 9.83 12.08
C LEU A 62 11.61 11.08 12.91
N PRO A 63 12.01 11.15 14.20
CA PRO A 63 11.90 12.40 14.93
C PRO A 63 12.66 13.48 14.15
N GLN A 64 11.99 14.56 13.78
CA GLN A 64 12.67 15.78 13.34
C GLN A 64 13.50 16.26 14.52
N GLN A 65 14.83 16.25 14.36
CA GLN A 65 15.76 16.93 15.27
C GLN A 65 15.64 18.44 15.10
#